data_AF-A0A356KF85-F1
#
_entry.id   AF-A0A356KF85-F1
#
_cell.length_a   1.000
_cell.length_b   1.000
_cell.length_c   1.000
_cell.angle_alpha   90.00
_cell.angle_beta   90.00
_cell.angle_gamma   90.00
#
_symmetry.space_group_name_H-M   'P 1'
#
loop_
_entity.id
_entity.type
_entity.pdbx_description
1 polymer ?
#
loop_
_entity_poly.entity_id
_entity_poly.type
_entity_poly.pdbx_seq_one_letter_code
_entity_poly.pdbx_strand_id
1 'polypeptide(L)' 'MSERPLRVFICAGEHSGDSHGAALAKRLRQRDPTIELEGLGGPLMAEAGVKLRLDFVEHAAKGIL' A
#
# COMPACT_ATOMS: atom_id res chain seq x y z
N MET A 1 -12.01 -24.04 -10.89
CA MET A 1 -12.24 -23.13 -9.73
C MET A 1 -11.62 -21.80 -10.13
N SER A 2 -12.40 -20.72 -10.22
CA SER A 2 -11.84 -19.40 -10.53
C SER A 2 -11.14 -18.89 -9.28
N GLU A 3 -9.84 -19.16 -9.13
CA GLU A 3 -9.05 -18.61 -8.05
C GLU A 3 -8.98 -17.09 -8.23
N ARG A 4 -9.70 -16.37 -7.38
CA ARG A 4 -9.63 -14.92 -7.35
C ARG A 4 -8.24 -14.52 -6.83
N PRO A 5 -7.56 -13.56 -7.47
CA PRO A 5 -6.28 -13.08 -6.99
C PRO A 5 -6.43 -12.58 -5.54
N LEU A 6 -5.41 -12.87 -4.72
CA LEU A 6 -5.38 -12.42 -3.34
C LEU A 6 -5.39 -10.89 -3.32
N ARG A 7 -6.33 -10.29 -2.56
CA ARG A 7 -6.42 -8.85 -2.37
C ARG A 7 -5.91 -8.49 -0.98
N VAL A 8 -4.93 -7.59 -0.92
CA VAL A 8 -4.32 -7.11 0.32
C VAL A 8 -4.47 -5.60 0.42
N PHE A 9 -4.92 -5.14 1.59
CA PHE A 9 -5.00 -3.73 1.93
C PHE A 9 -3.89 -3.36 2.91
N ILE A 10 -3.07 -2.36 2.59
CA ILE A 10 -1.95 -1.89 3.42
C ILE A 10 -2.28 -0.47 3.93
N CYS A 11 -2.16 -0.23 5.23
CA CYS A 11 -2.44 1.06 5.84
C CYS A 11 -1.19 1.60 6.55
N ALA A 12 -0.69 2.75 6.10
CA ALA A 12 0.44 3.48 6.65
C ALA A 12 0.06 4.96 6.86
N GLY A 13 0.17 5.46 8.09
CA GLY A 13 -0.19 6.83 8.46
C GLY A 13 1.01 7.79 8.60
N GLU A 14 2.23 7.27 8.51
CA GLU A 14 3.47 8.02 8.73
C GLU A 14 4.52 7.62 7.67
N HIS A 15 5.55 8.46 7.49
CA HIS A 15 6.60 8.23 6.50
C HIS A 15 7.35 6.90 6.71
N SER A 16 7.60 6.52 7.96
CA SER A 16 8.18 5.21 8.30
C SER A 16 7.26 4.07 7.85
N GLY A 17 5.94 4.19 8.07
CA GLY A 17 4.94 3.24 7.59
C GLY A 17 4.93 3.11 6.07
N ASP A 18 5.08 4.21 5.34
CA ASP A 18 5.14 4.22 3.87
C ASP A 18 6.32 3.38 3.35
N SER A 19 7.51 3.58 3.92
CA SER A 19 8.70 2.79 3.56
C SER A 19 8.53 1.28 3.81
N HIS A 20 7.95 0.89 4.96
CA HIS A 20 7.70 -0.51 5.29
C HIS A 20 6.61 -1.12 4.41
N GLY A 21 5.54 -0.37 4.16
CA GLY A 21 4.45 -0.78 3.27
C GLY A 21 4.94 -1.01 1.84
N ALA A 22 5.82 -0.15 1.34
CA ALA A 22 6.47 -0.29 0.05
C ALA A 22 7.34 -1.56 -0.04
N ALA A 23 8.14 -1.83 1.00
CA ALA A 23 8.96 -3.05 1.06
C ALA A 23 8.10 -4.32 1.08
N LEU A 24 7.02 -4.32 1.86
CA LEU A 24 6.06 -5.41 1.92
C LEU A 24 5.40 -5.63 0.55
N ALA A 25 4.91 -4.57 -0.09
CA ALA A 25 4.29 -4.63 -1.42
C ALA A 25 5.21 -5.27 -2.47
N LYS A 26 6.48 -4.85 -2.51
CA LYS A 26 7.50 -5.43 -3.42
C LYS A 26 7.69 -6.93 -3.17
N ARG A 27 7.79 -7.35 -1.92
CA ARG A 27 7.97 -8.78 -1.57
C ARG A 27 6.73 -9.61 -1.88
N LEU A 28 5.54 -9.08 -1.63
CA LEU A 28 4.28 -9.75 -1.98
C LEU A 28 4.17 -9.95 -3.49
N ARG A 29 4.45 -8.91 -4.29
CA ARG A 29 4.41 -8.97 -5.75
C ARG A 29 5.46 -9.93 -6.34
N GLN A 30 6.64 -10.02 -5.71
CA GLN A 30 7.67 -11.00 -6.08
C GLN A 30 7.21 -12.45 -5.85
N ARG A 31 6.44 -12.68 -4.77
CA ARG A 31 5.94 -14.01 -4.43
C ARG A 31 4.73 -14.40 -5.28
N ASP A 32 3.84 -13.45 -5.54
CA ASP A 32 2.65 -13.63 -6.36
C ASP A 32 2.42 -12.39 -7.23
N PRO A 33 2.76 -12.44 -8.52
CA PRO A 33 2.54 -11.32 -9.44
C PRO A 33 1.06 -10.95 -9.61
N THR A 34 0.14 -11.89 -9.36
CA THR A 34 -1.30 -11.70 -9.55
C THR A 34 -1.97 -11.00 -8.37
N ILE A 35 -1.26 -10.83 -7.24
CA ILE A 35 -1.79 -10.20 -6.04
C ILE A 35 -2.28 -8.78 -6.33
N GLU A 36 -3.42 -8.42 -5.79
CA GLU A 36 -3.95 -7.08 -5.87
C GLU A 36 -3.62 -6.31 -4.59
N LEU A 37 -2.92 -5.19 -4.72
CA LEU A 37 -2.50 -4.35 -3.60
C LEU A 37 -3.24 -3.02 -3.63
N GLU A 38 -3.95 -2.71 -2.55
CA GLU A 38 -4.62 -1.43 -2.32
C GLU A 38 -4.21 -0.88 -0.95
N GLY A 39 -4.39 0.42 -0.70
CA GLY A 39 -4.00 0.93 0.62
C GLY A 39 -4.19 2.41 0.90
N LEU A 40 -3.81 2.78 2.11
CA LEU A 40 -3.55 4.15 2.56
C LEU A 40 -2.05 4.24 2.85
N GLY A 41 -1.38 5.25 2.31
CA GLY A 41 0.06 5.34 2.40
C GLY A 41 0.57 6.60 1.74
N GLY A 42 1.85 6.60 1.40
CA GLY A 42 2.52 7.70 0.74
C GLY A 42 3.17 7.29 -0.58
N PRO A 43 4.07 8.14 -1.10
CA PRO A 43 4.64 7.98 -2.42
C PRO A 43 5.42 6.65 -2.57
N LEU A 44 6.07 6.14 -1.53
CA LEU A 44 6.85 4.90 -1.63
C LEU A 44 5.95 3.69 -1.86
N MET A 45 4.79 3.63 -1.20
CA MET A 45 3.79 2.59 -1.44
C MET A 45 3.20 2.68 -2.84
N ALA A 46 2.92 3.89 -3.33
CA ALA A 46 2.44 4.09 -4.70
C ALA A 46 3.47 3.59 -5.74
N GLU A 47 4.75 3.96 -5.58
CA GLU A 47 5.85 3.50 -6.43
C GLU A 47 6.06 1.98 -6.36
N ALA A 48 5.76 1.35 -5.22
CA ALA A 48 5.80 -0.10 -5.06
C ALA A 48 4.63 -0.84 -5.73
N GLY A 49 3.71 -0.12 -6.37
CA GLY A 49 2.55 -0.68 -7.07
C GLY A 49 1.37 -0.99 -6.16
N VAL A 50 1.25 -0.29 -5.03
CA VAL A 50 0.03 -0.27 -4.21
C VAL A 50 -0.92 0.78 -4.77
N LYS A 51 -2.17 0.41 -5.05
CA LYS A 51 -3.19 1.37 -5.45
C LYS A 51 -3.70 2.12 -4.22
N LEU A 52 -3.23 3.36 -4.04
CA LEU A 52 -3.69 4.20 -2.94
C LEU A 52 -5.16 4.61 -3.14
N ARG A 53 -5.97 4.42 -2.10
CA ARG A 53 -7.40 4.77 -2.08
C ARG A 53 -7.67 6.14 -1.48
N LEU A 54 -6.78 6.61 -0.59
CA LEU A 54 -6.61 8.01 -0.23
C LEU A 54 -5.11 8.25 -0.08
N ASP A 55 -4.63 9.39 -0.55
CA ASP A 55 -3.25 9.84 -0.34
C ASP A 55 -3.11 10.38 1.09
N PHE A 56 -3.10 9.46 2.06
CA PHE A 56 -3.18 9.80 3.48
C PHE A 56 -1.91 10.52 3.96
N VAL A 57 -0.75 10.32 3.32
CA VAL A 57 0.50 10.98 3.74
C VAL A 57 0.49 12.49 3.42
N GLU A 58 -0.22 12.96 2.40
CA GLU A 58 -0.40 14.40 2.17
C GLU A 58 -1.36 15.06 3.18
N HIS A 59 -2.18 14.30 3.90
CA HIS A 59 -3.19 14.82 4.83
C HIS A 59 -2.98 14.44 6.31
N ALA A 60 -2.19 13.41 6.62
CA ALA A 60 -1.93 12.97 7.98
C ALA A 60 -1.11 14.00 8.79
N ALA A 61 -0.25 14.79 8.12
CA ALA A 61 0.48 15.88 8.77
C ALA A 61 -0.43 17.01 9.30
N LYS A 62 -1.72 17.04 8.90
CA LYS A 62 -2.68 18.08 9.33
C LYS A 62 -3.64 17.61 10.42
N GLY A 63 -3.58 16.34 10.83
CA GLY A 63 -4.57 15.76 11.72
C GLY A 63 -5.94 15.61 11.05
N ILE A 64 -6.63 14.51 11.31
CA ILE A 64 -8.09 14.49 11.18
C ILE A 64 -8.60 14.83 12.58
N LEU A 65 -8.56 16.13 12.89
CA LEU A 65 -9.29 16.90 13.90
C LEU A 65 -8.69 18.30 13.97
#